data_AF-A0A7L2RZQ4-F1
#
_entry.id   AF-A0A7L2RZQ4-F1
#
_cell.length_a   1.000
_cell.length_b   1.000
_cell.length_c   1.000
_cell.angle_alpha   90.00
_cell.angle_beta   90.00
_cell.angle_gamma   90.00
#
_symmetry.space_group_name_H-M   'P 1'
#
loop_
_entity.id
_entity.type
_entity.pdbx_description
1 polymer ?
#
loop_
_entity_poly.entity_id
_entity_poly.type
_entity_poly.pdbx_seq_one_letter_code
_entity_poly.pdbx_strand_id
1 'polypeptide(L)'
;DNCRLTPNSGQEDADNDGIGDQCDDDADGDGVKNVETDMDSDLVGDICDTNEDSDGDGHQDTKDNCAEIPNSSQLDSDNDGLGDDCDNDDDNDGIPDYVAPGPDNCRLIPNPNQKDSDGERNGVGDVCEEDFDNDTVVDQLDVCPESAEVTLTDFRAYQTVILDPEGDAQI
;
A
#
# COMPACT_ATOMS: atom_id res chain seq x y z
N ASP A 1 14.28 30.57 22.78
CA ASP A 1 14.32 29.22 23.34
C ASP A 1 12.89 28.81 23.62
N ASN A 2 12.25 28.26 22.59
CA ASN A 2 10.89 27.71 22.61
C ASN A 2 10.85 26.25 23.09
N CYS A 3 12.01 25.57 23.26
CA CYS A 3 12.11 24.26 23.91
C CYS A 3 13.19 24.22 24.99
N ARG A 4 12.87 24.79 26.15
CA ARG A 4 13.81 24.98 27.26
C ARG A 4 14.53 23.71 27.74
N LEU A 5 13.91 22.54 27.59
CA LEU A 5 14.45 21.25 28.04
C LEU A 5 14.93 20.34 26.91
N THR A 6 14.62 20.69 25.65
CA THR A 6 14.89 19.85 24.48
C THR A 6 15.77 20.63 23.51
N PRO A 7 17.00 20.16 23.21
CA PRO A 7 17.87 20.87 22.29
C PRO A 7 17.25 20.99 20.88
N ASN A 8 16.85 22.19 20.49
CA ASN A 8 16.29 22.48 19.16
C ASN A 8 16.93 23.76 18.58
N SER A 9 18.16 23.65 18.08
CA SER A 9 18.93 24.82 17.62
C SER A 9 18.28 25.59 16.47
N GLY A 10 17.41 24.94 15.69
CA GLY A 10 16.65 25.57 14.61
C GLY A 10 15.46 26.40 15.09
N GLN A 11 14.99 26.18 16.33
CA GLN A 11 13.85 26.88 16.93
C GLN A 11 12.62 26.88 16.01
N GLU A 12 12.42 25.79 15.27
CA GLU A 12 11.22 25.55 14.50
C GLU A 12 9.98 25.59 15.42
N ASP A 13 8.90 26.13 14.87
CA ASP A 13 7.64 26.49 15.54
C ASP A 13 6.60 26.68 14.42
N ALA A 14 6.03 25.56 13.96
CA ALA A 14 5.23 25.53 12.73
C ALA A 14 3.87 26.20 12.90
N ASP A 15 3.22 26.05 14.06
CA ASP A 15 1.91 26.64 14.35
C ASP A 15 1.99 28.06 14.98
N ASN A 16 3.19 28.49 15.40
CA ASN A 16 3.47 29.79 16.03
C ASN A 16 2.77 30.02 17.38
N ASP A 17 2.53 28.96 18.16
CA ASP A 17 1.97 29.07 19.51
C ASP A 17 3.02 29.48 20.57
N GLY A 18 4.30 29.40 20.22
CA GLY A 18 5.45 29.76 21.04
C GLY A 18 6.12 28.59 21.79
N ILE A 19 5.64 27.37 21.59
CA ILE A 19 6.29 26.09 21.86
C ILE A 19 7.01 25.68 20.57
N GLY A 20 8.18 25.03 20.66
CA GLY A 20 8.89 24.61 19.44
C GLY A 20 8.55 23.19 19.04
N ASP A 21 8.57 22.87 17.75
CA ASP A 21 8.17 21.55 17.20
C ASP A 21 8.79 20.35 17.93
N GLN A 22 10.02 20.50 18.43
CA GLN A 22 10.76 19.43 19.14
C GLN A 22 10.25 19.13 20.56
N CYS A 23 9.42 20.01 21.12
CA CYS A 23 8.83 19.86 22.44
C CYS A 23 7.34 20.20 22.45
N ASP A 24 6.77 20.39 21.27
CA ASP A 24 5.33 20.47 21.06
C ASP A 24 4.77 19.06 20.91
N ASP A 25 3.60 18.85 21.48
CA ASP A 25 2.85 17.60 21.30
C ASP A 25 1.95 17.65 20.06
N ASP A 26 1.69 18.83 19.49
CA ASP A 26 0.86 19.12 18.31
C ASP A 26 1.55 20.25 17.51
N ALA A 27 2.62 19.90 16.78
CA ALA A 27 3.54 20.91 16.24
C ALA A 27 2.93 21.77 15.12
N ASP A 28 1.90 21.27 14.44
CA ASP A 28 1.19 21.99 13.37
C ASP A 28 -0.14 22.60 13.82
N GLY A 29 -0.54 22.39 15.08
CA GLY A 29 -1.67 23.06 15.72
C GLY A 29 -3.02 22.67 15.13
N ASP A 30 -3.11 21.49 14.53
CA ASP A 30 -4.33 20.99 13.91
C ASP A 30 -5.29 20.32 14.92
N GLY A 31 -4.84 20.19 16.17
CA GLY A 31 -5.56 19.56 17.27
C GLY A 31 -5.29 18.07 17.42
N VAL A 32 -4.40 17.52 16.60
CA VAL A 32 -3.94 16.14 16.61
C VAL A 32 -2.52 16.07 17.16
N LYS A 33 -2.22 15.02 17.93
CA LYS A 33 -0.88 14.89 18.48
C LYS A 33 0.08 14.40 17.40
N ASN A 34 1.32 14.87 17.46
CA ASN A 34 2.46 14.38 16.67
C ASN A 34 2.63 12.86 16.70
N VAL A 35 2.13 12.20 17.74
CA VAL A 35 2.02 10.74 17.84
C VAL A 35 0.54 10.39 17.84
N GLU A 36 0.09 9.86 16.70
CA GLU A 36 -1.23 9.24 16.57
C GLU A 36 -1.36 8.07 17.54
N THR A 37 -2.51 8.00 18.20
CA THR A 37 -2.92 6.78 18.88
C THR A 37 -3.60 5.86 17.87
N ASP A 38 -3.40 4.56 18.05
CA ASP A 38 -3.96 3.50 17.20
C ASP A 38 -4.38 2.38 18.19
N MET A 39 -5.64 2.44 18.62
CA MET A 39 -6.13 1.65 19.75
C MET A 39 -6.38 0.19 19.38
N ASP A 40 -6.75 -0.11 18.14
CA ASP A 40 -6.99 -1.46 17.63
C ASP A 40 -5.82 -2.03 16.82
N SER A 41 -4.76 -1.24 16.62
CA SER A 41 -3.50 -1.64 15.99
C SER A 41 -3.63 -2.00 14.51
N ASP A 42 -4.56 -1.34 13.81
CA ASP A 42 -4.82 -1.53 12.37
C ASP A 42 -3.99 -0.60 11.47
N LEU A 43 -3.09 0.20 12.05
CA LEU A 43 -2.22 1.18 11.39
C LEU A 43 -2.95 2.43 10.86
N VAL A 44 -4.21 2.62 11.27
CA VAL A 44 -4.97 3.85 11.09
C VAL A 44 -5.03 4.58 12.44
N GLY A 45 -4.75 5.89 12.44
CA GLY A 45 -4.85 6.67 13.67
C GLY A 45 -6.29 6.79 14.13
N ASP A 46 -6.57 6.71 15.45
CA ASP A 46 -7.91 6.73 16.06
C ASP A 46 -8.81 7.89 15.56
N ILE A 47 -8.20 9.00 15.10
CA ILE A 47 -8.90 10.19 14.61
C ILE A 47 -9.42 10.00 13.18
N CYS A 48 -8.68 9.25 12.35
CA CYS A 48 -9.03 8.95 10.97
C CYS A 48 -9.60 7.54 10.77
N ASP A 49 -9.59 6.73 11.82
CA ASP A 49 -10.18 5.40 11.88
C ASP A 49 -11.72 5.49 11.88
N THR A 50 -12.34 4.94 10.83
CA THR A 50 -13.79 4.83 10.73
C THR A 50 -14.31 3.44 11.10
N ASN A 51 -13.44 2.42 11.09
CA ASN A 51 -13.80 1.01 11.24
C ASN A 51 -14.93 0.58 10.26
N GLU A 52 -15.11 1.33 9.17
CA GLU A 52 -16.07 1.04 8.09
C GLU A 52 -15.28 0.36 6.97
N ASP A 53 -15.49 -0.95 6.82
CA ASP A 53 -14.89 -1.82 5.81
C ASP A 53 -16.05 -2.61 5.19
N SER A 54 -16.48 -2.16 4.02
CA SER A 54 -17.71 -2.59 3.35
C SER A 54 -17.59 -3.99 2.75
N ASP A 55 -16.40 -4.39 2.36
CA ASP A 55 -16.16 -5.67 1.70
C ASP A 55 -15.46 -6.72 2.60
N GLY A 56 -14.91 -6.28 3.72
CA GLY A 56 -14.35 -7.10 4.79
C GLY A 56 -12.93 -7.58 4.51
N ASP A 57 -12.15 -6.85 3.71
CA ASP A 57 -10.78 -7.22 3.33
C ASP A 57 -9.71 -6.76 4.34
N GLY A 58 -10.09 -5.93 5.31
CA GLY A 58 -9.22 -5.39 6.35
C GLY A 58 -8.73 -3.96 6.12
N HIS A 59 -9.07 -3.33 5.00
CA HIS A 59 -8.85 -1.90 4.76
C HIS A 59 -10.16 -1.14 4.92
N GLN A 60 -10.13 -0.04 5.69
CA GLN A 60 -11.34 0.79 5.79
C GLN A 60 -11.65 1.48 4.45
N ASP A 61 -12.93 1.70 4.14
CA ASP A 61 -13.44 2.23 2.87
C ASP A 61 -12.75 3.54 2.42
N THR A 62 -12.27 4.35 3.37
CA THR A 62 -11.59 5.63 3.07
C THR A 62 -10.12 5.49 2.71
N LYS A 63 -9.57 4.28 2.84
CA LYS A 63 -8.18 3.89 2.57
C LYS A 63 -8.06 2.73 1.59
N ASP A 64 -9.18 2.11 1.24
CA ASP A 64 -9.27 1.01 0.29
C ASP A 64 -9.37 1.52 -1.17
N ASN A 65 -8.45 1.09 -2.03
CA ASN A 65 -8.46 1.42 -3.47
C ASN A 65 -9.54 0.64 -4.26
N CYS A 66 -10.21 -0.33 -3.62
CA CYS A 66 -11.35 -1.09 -4.14
C CYS A 66 -12.42 -1.38 -3.07
N ALA A 67 -12.91 -0.36 -2.35
CA ALA A 67 -13.88 -0.43 -1.23
C ALA A 67 -15.15 -1.34 -1.31
N GLU A 68 -15.43 -1.99 -2.43
CA GLU A 68 -16.55 -2.92 -2.61
C GLU A 68 -16.11 -4.30 -3.13
N ILE A 69 -14.82 -4.52 -3.38
CA ILE A 69 -14.23 -5.75 -3.95
C ILE A 69 -13.00 -6.13 -3.12
N PRO A 70 -13.07 -7.23 -2.34
CA PRO A 70 -12.01 -7.55 -1.40
C PRO A 70 -10.65 -7.74 -2.05
N ASN A 71 -9.67 -6.92 -1.67
CA ASN A 71 -8.34 -6.90 -2.24
C ASN A 71 -7.27 -6.51 -1.19
N SER A 72 -7.13 -7.33 -0.14
CA SER A 72 -6.26 -7.01 1.01
C SER A 72 -4.81 -6.65 0.68
N SER A 73 -4.31 -7.01 -0.50
CA SER A 73 -2.98 -6.63 -0.99
C SER A 73 -2.89 -5.20 -1.52
N GLN A 74 -4.02 -4.55 -1.85
CA GLN A 74 -4.12 -3.18 -2.34
C GLN A 74 -3.18 -2.90 -3.52
N LEU A 75 -3.00 -3.89 -4.40
CA LEU A 75 -2.19 -3.72 -5.61
C LEU A 75 -2.83 -2.65 -6.50
N ASP A 76 -2.00 -1.79 -7.05
CA ASP A 76 -2.33 -0.66 -7.94
C ASP A 76 -1.14 -0.49 -8.89
N SER A 77 -1.12 -1.30 -9.94
CA SER A 77 0.04 -1.53 -10.79
C SER A 77 0.43 -0.28 -11.60
N ASP A 78 -0.54 0.56 -11.96
CA ASP A 78 -0.31 1.82 -12.68
C ASP A 78 -0.30 3.08 -11.80
N ASN A 79 -0.64 2.95 -10.52
CA ASN A 79 -0.69 4.01 -9.51
C ASN A 79 -1.71 5.12 -9.83
N ASP A 80 -2.86 4.77 -10.40
CA ASP A 80 -3.95 5.71 -10.67
C ASP A 80 -4.94 5.88 -9.50
N GLY A 81 -4.83 5.01 -8.50
CA GLY A 81 -5.64 5.00 -7.27
C GLY A 81 -6.84 4.06 -7.32
N LEU A 82 -7.06 3.33 -8.40
CA LEU A 82 -7.92 2.13 -8.45
C LEU A 82 -7.05 0.90 -8.24
N GLY A 83 -7.53 -0.05 -7.43
CA GLY A 83 -6.79 -1.31 -7.28
C GLY A 83 -7.00 -2.27 -8.44
N ASP A 84 -6.01 -3.12 -8.71
CA ASP A 84 -6.03 -4.10 -9.81
C ASP A 84 -7.29 -5.00 -9.79
N ASP A 85 -7.85 -5.29 -8.61
CA ASP A 85 -9.06 -6.12 -8.48
C ASP A 85 -10.36 -5.42 -8.92
N CYS A 86 -10.36 -4.08 -9.00
CA CYS A 86 -11.50 -3.27 -9.44
C CYS A 86 -11.21 -2.36 -10.65
N ASP A 87 -9.98 -2.33 -11.14
CA ASP A 87 -9.61 -1.79 -12.44
C ASP A 87 -9.97 -2.77 -13.58
N ASN A 88 -10.01 -2.28 -14.81
CA ASN A 88 -10.16 -3.10 -16.02
C ASN A 88 -8.98 -2.91 -16.99
N ASP A 89 -7.97 -2.13 -16.61
CA ASP A 89 -6.77 -1.78 -17.38
C ASP A 89 -5.62 -1.53 -16.39
N ASP A 90 -5.13 -2.59 -15.72
CA ASP A 90 -4.22 -2.53 -14.54
C ASP A 90 -2.88 -1.80 -14.82
N ASP A 91 -2.50 -1.63 -16.08
CA ASP A 91 -1.27 -0.95 -16.51
C ASP A 91 -1.51 0.35 -17.29
N ASN A 92 -2.78 0.74 -17.45
CA ASN A 92 -3.25 1.94 -18.13
C ASN A 92 -2.68 2.12 -19.56
N ASP A 93 -2.42 1.01 -20.28
CA ASP A 93 -1.85 1.04 -21.62
C ASP A 93 -2.90 1.25 -22.73
N GLY A 94 -4.18 1.10 -22.36
CA GLY A 94 -5.35 1.24 -23.22
C GLY A 94 -5.90 -0.08 -23.78
N ILE A 95 -5.38 -1.23 -23.36
CA ILE A 95 -5.88 -2.57 -23.66
C ILE A 95 -6.50 -3.17 -22.39
N PRO A 96 -7.82 -3.37 -22.35
CA PRO A 96 -8.45 -3.91 -21.14
C PRO A 96 -8.02 -5.36 -20.85
N ASP A 97 -7.84 -5.68 -19.57
CA ASP A 97 -7.23 -6.94 -19.12
C ASP A 97 -7.96 -8.18 -19.65
N TYR A 98 -9.29 -8.18 -19.56
CA TYR A 98 -10.11 -9.37 -19.79
C TYR A 98 -11.10 -9.23 -20.95
N VAL A 99 -11.32 -8.01 -21.46
CA VAL A 99 -12.39 -7.71 -22.41
C VAL A 99 -11.89 -7.05 -23.69
N ALA A 100 -12.64 -7.21 -24.79
CA ALA A 100 -12.27 -6.63 -26.07
C ALA A 100 -12.16 -5.09 -26.00
N PRO A 101 -11.09 -4.46 -26.56
CA PRO A 101 -10.18 -5.02 -27.56
C PRO A 101 -9.07 -5.95 -27.06
N GLY A 102 -8.93 -6.17 -25.76
CA GLY A 102 -8.07 -7.21 -25.16
C GLY A 102 -8.60 -8.64 -25.40
N PRO A 103 -8.20 -9.63 -24.56
CA PRO A 103 -7.49 -9.48 -23.29
C PRO A 103 -6.04 -8.98 -23.45
N ASP A 104 -5.52 -8.32 -22.42
CA ASP A 104 -4.12 -7.93 -22.33
C ASP A 104 -3.23 -9.18 -22.12
N ASN A 105 -2.17 -9.30 -22.91
CA ASN A 105 -1.20 -10.38 -22.77
C ASN A 105 -0.05 -10.08 -21.79
N CYS A 106 0.02 -8.88 -21.23
CA CYS A 106 0.92 -8.42 -20.17
C CYS A 106 0.21 -7.46 -19.22
N ARG A 107 -0.81 -7.95 -18.51
CA ARG A 107 -1.71 -7.17 -17.64
C ARG A 107 -1.05 -6.11 -16.75
N LEU A 108 0.17 -6.35 -16.25
CA LEU A 108 0.85 -5.46 -15.30
C LEU A 108 2.00 -4.63 -15.93
N ILE A 109 2.24 -4.75 -17.24
CA ILE A 109 3.38 -4.11 -17.92
C ILE A 109 2.92 -3.47 -19.23
N PRO A 110 2.94 -2.12 -19.32
CA PRO A 110 2.39 -1.40 -20.47
C PRO A 110 2.98 -1.86 -21.80
N ASN A 111 2.14 -2.42 -22.66
CA ASN A 111 2.53 -2.88 -23.98
C ASN A 111 1.42 -2.70 -25.05
N PRO A 112 1.06 -1.45 -25.45
CA PRO A 112 -0.13 -1.19 -26.28
C PRO A 112 -0.13 -1.84 -27.68
N ASN A 113 1.01 -2.40 -28.08
CA ASN A 113 1.18 -3.13 -29.34
C ASN A 113 0.89 -4.64 -29.21
N GLN A 114 0.70 -5.15 -28.00
CA GLN A 114 0.38 -6.53 -27.65
C GLN A 114 1.30 -7.52 -28.38
N LYS A 115 2.60 -7.19 -28.47
CA LYS A 115 3.56 -7.97 -29.23
C LYS A 115 3.82 -9.30 -28.52
N ASP A 116 3.49 -10.37 -29.23
CA ASP A 116 3.75 -11.74 -28.81
C ASP A 116 4.33 -12.52 -30.00
N SER A 117 5.62 -12.81 -29.93
CA SER A 117 6.40 -13.44 -31.00
C SER A 117 6.25 -14.95 -31.02
N ASP A 118 5.84 -15.56 -29.91
CA ASP A 118 5.70 -17.01 -29.75
C ASP A 118 4.25 -17.48 -29.52
N GLY A 119 3.30 -16.54 -29.58
CA GLY A 119 1.90 -16.55 -29.10
C GLY A 119 0.96 -17.69 -29.47
N GLU A 120 1.45 -18.68 -30.18
CA GLU A 120 0.86 -20.00 -30.26
C GLU A 120 1.11 -20.83 -28.98
N ARG A 121 1.99 -20.37 -28.06
CA ARG A 121 2.52 -21.19 -26.95
C ARG A 121 1.81 -21.00 -25.62
N ASN A 122 1.71 -19.76 -25.13
CA ASN A 122 1.11 -19.43 -23.82
C ASN A 122 0.18 -18.21 -23.87
N GLY A 123 0.34 -17.32 -24.87
CA GLY A 123 -0.45 -16.10 -24.99
C GLY A 123 -0.01 -14.99 -24.02
N VAL A 124 1.23 -15.05 -23.54
CA VAL A 124 1.89 -14.03 -22.70
C VAL A 124 2.74 -13.16 -23.62
N GLY A 125 2.67 -11.84 -23.48
CA GLY A 125 3.38 -10.91 -24.35
C GLY A 125 4.91 -10.95 -24.15
N ASP A 126 5.65 -10.55 -25.18
CA ASP A 126 7.12 -10.59 -25.21
C ASP A 126 7.78 -9.81 -24.06
N VAL A 127 7.09 -8.79 -23.51
CA VAL A 127 7.67 -7.88 -22.50
C VAL A 127 7.58 -8.43 -21.08
N CYS A 128 6.66 -9.36 -20.84
CA CYS A 128 6.36 -9.94 -19.53
C CYS A 128 6.58 -11.47 -19.51
N GLU A 129 7.30 -12.01 -20.50
CA GLU A 129 7.37 -13.46 -20.74
C GLU A 129 8.12 -14.24 -19.64
N GLU A 130 9.08 -13.62 -18.96
CA GLU A 130 9.88 -14.26 -17.89
C GLU A 130 9.64 -13.68 -16.49
N ASP A 131 8.97 -12.54 -16.41
CA ASP A 131 8.81 -11.67 -15.24
C ASP A 131 7.52 -10.87 -15.46
N PHE A 132 6.41 -11.35 -14.92
CA PHE A 132 5.06 -10.89 -15.26
C PHE A 132 4.69 -9.57 -14.58
N ASP A 133 5.21 -9.28 -13.39
CA ASP A 133 4.99 -8.05 -12.63
C ASP A 133 6.20 -7.09 -12.63
N ASN A 134 7.28 -7.44 -13.33
CA ASN A 134 8.48 -6.62 -13.52
C ASN A 134 9.21 -6.28 -12.21
N ASP A 135 9.17 -7.19 -11.25
CA ASP A 135 9.76 -7.01 -9.92
C ASP A 135 11.24 -7.43 -9.84
N THR A 136 11.80 -7.86 -10.98
CA THR A 136 13.17 -8.37 -11.21
C THR A 136 13.40 -9.83 -10.81
N VAL A 137 12.40 -10.51 -10.27
CA VAL A 137 12.42 -11.93 -9.92
C VAL A 137 11.58 -12.71 -10.94
N VAL A 138 12.26 -13.58 -11.68
CA VAL A 138 11.59 -14.41 -12.67
C VAL A 138 10.46 -15.24 -12.06
N ASP A 139 9.35 -15.43 -12.78
CA ASP A 139 8.12 -16.07 -12.29
C ASP A 139 8.34 -17.43 -11.61
N GLN A 140 9.36 -18.16 -12.05
CA GLN A 140 9.68 -19.50 -11.50
C GLN A 140 10.30 -19.46 -10.11
N LEU A 141 10.84 -18.31 -9.70
CA LEU A 141 11.50 -18.08 -8.43
C LEU A 141 10.72 -17.11 -7.55
N ASP A 142 9.72 -16.45 -8.12
CA ASP A 142 8.82 -15.57 -7.41
C ASP A 142 7.70 -16.36 -6.71
N VAL A 143 7.40 -15.97 -5.48
CA VAL A 143 6.29 -16.50 -4.68
C VAL A 143 4.96 -15.88 -5.11
N CYS A 144 4.96 -14.64 -5.61
CA CYS A 144 3.78 -13.94 -6.08
C CYS A 144 4.04 -13.26 -7.45
N PRO A 145 4.12 -14.01 -8.57
CA PRO A 145 4.44 -13.49 -9.91
C PRO A 145 3.49 -12.43 -10.51
N GLU A 146 2.46 -12.05 -9.77
CA GLU A 146 1.47 -11.04 -10.18
C GLU A 146 1.42 -9.92 -9.12
N SER A 147 2.52 -9.67 -8.41
CA SER A 147 2.64 -8.68 -7.34
C SER A 147 4.06 -8.17 -7.21
N ALA A 148 4.31 -6.98 -7.75
CA ALA A 148 5.64 -6.38 -7.76
C ALA A 148 6.21 -6.03 -6.37
N GLU A 149 5.40 -6.18 -5.31
CA GLU A 149 5.78 -5.93 -3.93
C GLU A 149 6.33 -7.18 -3.21
N VAL A 150 5.99 -8.40 -3.66
CA VAL A 150 6.21 -9.64 -2.90
C VAL A 150 6.96 -10.71 -3.70
N THR A 151 8.28 -10.54 -3.77
CA THR A 151 9.19 -11.47 -4.46
C THR A 151 9.43 -12.84 -3.77
N LEU A 152 9.40 -12.86 -2.42
CA LEU A 152 9.96 -13.95 -1.61
C LEU A 152 9.26 -14.05 -0.25
N THR A 153 9.18 -15.25 0.31
CA THR A 153 8.73 -15.42 1.70
C THR A 153 9.73 -14.80 2.68
N ASP A 154 9.30 -13.77 3.41
CA ASP A 154 10.12 -13.09 4.41
C ASP A 154 9.31 -12.70 5.66
N PHE A 155 9.76 -13.17 6.83
CA PHE A 155 9.18 -12.83 8.14
C PHE A 155 10.17 -12.03 9.02
N ARG A 156 11.18 -11.38 8.42
CA ARG A 156 12.16 -10.56 9.15
C ARG A 156 11.56 -9.25 9.68
N ALA A 157 10.58 -8.71 8.98
CA ALA A 157 9.72 -7.62 9.45
C ALA A 157 8.36 -8.21 9.85
N TYR A 158 7.90 -7.90 11.05
CA TYR A 158 6.63 -8.41 11.58
C TYR A 158 6.05 -7.42 12.58
N GLN A 159 4.72 -7.33 12.62
CA GLN A 159 3.99 -6.66 13.69
C GLN A 159 3.73 -7.67 14.80
N THR A 160 3.96 -7.27 16.06
CA THR A 160 3.60 -8.09 17.22
C THR A 160 2.33 -7.54 17.82
N VAL A 161 1.24 -8.31 17.75
CA VAL A 161 -0.04 -7.94 18.35
C VAL A 161 -0.13 -8.55 19.74
N ILE A 162 -0.30 -7.69 20.76
CA ILE A 162 -0.48 -8.12 22.15
C ILE A 162 -1.98 -8.28 22.40
N LEU A 163 -2.42 -9.52 22.55
CA LEU A 163 -3.86 -9.84 22.70
C LEU A 163 -4.40 -9.60 24.13
N ASP A 164 -3.52 -9.47 25.13
CA ASP A 164 -3.88 -9.20 26.52
C ASP A 164 -2.87 -8.22 27.16
N PRO A 165 -3.01 -6.91 26.91
CA PRO A 165 -2.06 -5.90 27.39
C PRO A 165 -2.07 -5.72 28.92
N GLU A 166 -3.16 -6.14 29.59
CA GLU A 166 -3.28 -6.09 31.06
C GLU A 166 -2.96 -7.43 31.74
N GLY A 167 -2.67 -8.48 30.96
CA GLY A 167 -2.48 -9.83 31.45
C GLY A 167 -1.27 -10.00 32.39
N ASP A 168 -1.52 -10.56 33.57
CA ASP A 168 -0.48 -10.92 34.56
C ASP A 168 0.40 -12.11 34.11
N ALA A 169 0.04 -12.77 33.00
CA ALA A 169 0.80 -13.88 32.43
C ALA A 169 1.96 -13.35 31.56
N GLN A 170 2.89 -12.62 32.17
CA GLN A 170 4.11 -12.19 31.48
C GLN A 170 5.08 -13.39 31.37
N ILE A 171 5.50 -13.73 30.14
CA ILE A 171 6.60 -14.68 29.85
C ILE A 171 7.70 -13.93 29.10
#